data_AF-A0A897NL41-F1
#
_entry.id   AF-A0A897NL41-F1
#
_cell.length_a   1.000
_cell.length_b   1.000
_cell.length_c   1.000
_cell.angle_alpha   90.00
_cell.angle_beta   90.00
_cell.angle_gamma   90.00
#
_symmetry.space_group_name_H-M   'P 1'
#
loop_
_entity.id
_entity.type
_entity.pdbx_description
1 polymer ?
#
loop_
_entity_poly.entity_id
_entity_poly.type
_entity_poly.pdbx_seq_one_letter_code
_entity_poly.pdbx_strand_id
1 'polypeptide(L)'
;MNGENVQVNVALSELSQAILDANKSLHNLNLSLLDHLGNYEEGQTLSEIGLTQPPEGAADSILQQTTEQRPNLRVGEATVERESPTTVEIRLTARYKPDDPEAHETDQWGYTETDPLPALRITDLIETEADLIAAFVPVAVEEAGGFADFRETATKTNSLIDRLQQLTLPRVADVESGLENYTETKARAEELEEKIERTDELIDEIVYELYGLTEEEIEIVEEAVGD
;
A
#
# COMPACT_ATOMS: atom_id res chain seq x y z
N MET A 1 38.14 28.11 -7.58
CA MET A 1 37.60 27.98 -8.96
C MET A 1 37.87 26.61 -9.61
N ASN A 2 39.09 26.19 -9.98
CA ASN A 2 39.27 24.83 -10.56
C ASN A 2 39.30 23.67 -9.54
N GLY A 3 39.61 23.93 -8.27
CA GLY A 3 39.68 22.88 -7.23
C GLY A 3 38.31 22.50 -6.64
N GLU A 4 37.46 23.49 -6.35
CA GLU A 4 36.10 23.27 -5.82
C GLU A 4 35.20 22.54 -6.82
N ASN A 5 35.21 22.95 -8.09
CA ASN A 5 34.45 22.26 -9.14
C ASN A 5 34.89 20.79 -9.31
N VAL A 6 36.18 20.49 -9.13
CA VAL A 6 36.66 19.09 -9.17
C VAL A 6 36.15 18.31 -7.95
N GLN A 7 36.10 18.93 -6.77
CA GLN A 7 35.55 18.28 -5.57
C GLN A 7 34.04 18.03 -5.68
N VAL A 8 33.27 18.99 -6.20
CA VAL A 8 31.82 18.84 -6.42
C VAL A 8 31.53 17.72 -7.42
N ASN A 9 32.25 17.67 -8.55
CA ASN A 9 32.06 16.59 -9.54
C ASN A 9 32.42 15.20 -8.97
N VAL A 10 33.43 15.11 -8.09
CA VAL A 10 33.76 13.85 -7.41
C VAL A 10 32.63 13.46 -6.45
N ALA A 11 32.12 14.40 -5.65
CA ALA A 11 31.01 14.15 -4.73
C ALA A 11 29.74 13.68 -5.48
N LEU A 12 29.35 14.37 -6.55
CA LEU A 12 28.21 13.96 -7.39
C LEU A 12 28.41 12.56 -7.96
N SER A 13 29.61 12.24 -8.45
CA SER A 13 29.91 10.90 -8.97
C SER A 13 29.82 9.82 -7.88
N GLU A 14 30.22 10.11 -6.64
CA GLU A 14 30.13 9.18 -5.52
C GLU A 14 28.67 8.95 -5.09
N LEU A 15 27.87 10.02 -5.01
CA LEU A 15 26.45 9.95 -4.67
C LEU A 15 25.65 9.20 -5.74
N SER A 16 25.88 9.50 -7.03
CA SER A 16 25.25 8.74 -8.12
C SER A 16 25.62 7.26 -8.07
N GLN A 17 26.88 6.92 -7.74
CA GLN A 17 27.27 5.51 -7.57
C GLN A 17 26.55 4.87 -6.37
N ALA A 18 26.37 5.60 -5.27
CA ALA A 18 25.64 5.12 -4.10
C ALA A 18 24.16 4.83 -4.41
N ILE A 19 23.50 5.69 -5.20
CA ILE A 19 22.13 5.46 -5.69
C ILE A 19 22.08 4.21 -6.57
N LEU A 20 23.01 4.05 -7.51
CA LEU A 20 23.06 2.87 -8.37
C LEU A 20 23.24 1.57 -7.58
N ASP A 21 24.12 1.57 -6.58
CA ASP A 21 24.37 0.42 -5.73
C ASP A 21 23.17 0.10 -4.81
N ALA A 22 22.50 1.14 -4.29
CA ALA A 22 21.29 0.99 -3.50
C ALA A 22 20.13 0.44 -4.34
N ASN A 23 19.88 1.00 -5.53
CA ASN A 23 18.88 0.50 -6.48
C ASN A 23 19.14 -0.94 -6.89
N LYS A 24 20.41 -1.28 -7.19
CA LYS A 24 20.78 -2.67 -7.50
C LYS A 24 20.49 -3.60 -6.32
N SER A 25 20.76 -3.15 -5.10
CA SER A 25 20.47 -3.94 -3.89
C SER A 25 18.97 -4.12 -3.70
N LEU A 26 18.19 -3.06 -3.88
CA LEU A 26 16.72 -3.05 -3.79
C LEU A 26 16.10 -4.01 -4.81
N HIS A 27 16.52 -3.94 -6.08
CA HIS A 27 16.04 -4.84 -7.13
C HIS A 27 16.42 -6.31 -6.96
N ASN A 28 17.40 -6.64 -6.09
CA ASN A 28 17.73 -8.03 -5.78
C ASN A 28 16.89 -8.61 -4.65
N LEU A 29 16.12 -7.78 -3.93
CA LEU A 29 15.21 -8.25 -2.88
C LEU A 29 13.96 -8.86 -3.53
N ASN A 30 13.51 -10.00 -3.00
CA ASN A 30 12.21 -10.53 -3.38
C ASN A 30 11.14 -9.87 -2.51
N LEU A 31 10.23 -9.10 -3.11
CA LEU A 31 9.13 -8.42 -2.41
C LEU A 31 7.78 -9.11 -2.64
N SER A 32 7.77 -10.29 -3.27
CA SER A 32 6.57 -11.11 -3.41
C SER A 32 6.24 -11.76 -2.08
N LEU A 33 5.13 -11.35 -1.44
CA LEU A 33 4.62 -12.02 -0.24
C LEU A 33 4.37 -13.50 -0.51
N LEU A 34 3.71 -13.83 -1.63
CA LEU A 34 3.32 -15.21 -1.96
C LEU A 34 4.54 -16.13 -2.12
N ASP A 35 5.66 -15.62 -2.64
CA ASP A 35 6.90 -16.39 -2.75
C ASP A 35 7.47 -16.76 -1.37
N HIS A 36 7.31 -15.87 -0.38
CA HIS A 36 7.77 -16.09 0.99
C HIS A 36 6.84 -17.02 1.76
N LEU A 37 5.52 -16.89 1.57
CA LEU A 37 4.55 -17.75 2.25
C LEU A 37 4.58 -19.19 1.71
N GLY A 38 4.89 -19.36 0.43
CA GLY A 38 4.94 -20.67 -0.20
C GLY A 38 3.59 -21.39 -0.16
N ASN A 39 3.62 -22.68 0.17
CA ASN A 39 2.39 -23.47 0.33
C ASN A 39 1.92 -23.41 1.77
N TYR A 40 0.64 -23.09 1.97
CA TYR A 40 -0.02 -23.07 3.27
C TYR A 40 -1.40 -23.70 3.18
N GLU A 41 -1.93 -24.14 4.32
CA GLU A 41 -3.34 -24.51 4.43
C GLU A 41 -4.20 -23.28 4.75
N GLU A 42 -5.46 -23.30 4.33
CA GLU A 42 -6.45 -22.30 4.70
C GLU A 42 -6.64 -22.29 6.23
N GLY A 43 -6.68 -21.08 6.79
CA GLY A 43 -6.88 -20.80 8.20
C GLY A 43 -8.30 -20.30 8.48
N GLN A 44 -8.38 -19.31 9.37
CA GLN A 44 -9.62 -18.65 9.77
C GLN A 44 -9.95 -17.47 8.85
N THR A 45 -11.20 -17.05 8.81
CA THR A 45 -11.60 -15.84 8.06
C THR A 45 -11.28 -14.57 8.84
N LEU A 46 -11.29 -13.41 8.15
CA LEU A 46 -11.16 -12.10 8.80
C LEU A 46 -12.26 -11.81 9.84
N SER A 47 -13.43 -12.44 9.72
CA SER A 47 -14.51 -12.27 10.72
C SER A 47 -14.29 -13.07 12.00
N GLU A 48 -13.49 -14.12 11.94
CA GLU A 48 -13.25 -15.05 13.05
C GLU A 48 -11.94 -14.78 13.80
N ILE A 49 -11.00 -14.04 13.18
CA ILE A 49 -9.71 -13.68 13.79
C ILE A 49 -9.85 -12.49 14.75
N GLY A 50 -9.28 -12.64 15.95
CA GLY A 50 -9.32 -11.61 16.98
C GLY A 50 -10.74 -11.16 17.35
N LEU A 51 -10.89 -9.90 17.74
CA LEU A 51 -12.16 -9.24 18.01
C LEU A 51 -12.43 -8.17 16.95
N THR A 52 -13.34 -8.48 16.04
CA THR A 52 -13.78 -7.59 14.97
C THR A 52 -14.77 -6.54 15.48
N GLN A 53 -14.58 -5.30 15.06
CA GLN A 53 -15.41 -4.15 15.40
C GLN A 53 -15.73 -3.35 14.12
N PRO A 54 -16.99 -2.91 13.95
CA PRO A 54 -17.29 -1.95 12.90
C PRO A 54 -16.55 -0.64 13.20
N PRO A 55 -15.92 0.01 12.21
CA PRO A 55 -15.28 1.30 12.42
C PRO A 55 -16.31 2.39 12.76
N GLU A 56 -15.85 3.50 13.33
CA GLU A 56 -16.72 4.64 13.61
C GLU A 56 -17.34 5.17 12.30
N GLY A 57 -18.65 5.44 12.32
CA GLY A 57 -19.37 5.90 11.12
C GLY A 57 -19.60 4.82 10.06
N ALA A 58 -19.26 3.55 10.32
CA ALA A 58 -19.43 2.46 9.34
C ALA A 58 -20.84 2.36 8.77
N ALA A 59 -21.88 2.65 9.57
CA ALA A 59 -23.28 2.54 9.15
C ALA A 59 -23.65 3.45 7.96
N ASP A 60 -23.00 4.61 7.86
CA ASP A 60 -23.24 5.58 6.78
C ASP A 60 -22.24 5.44 5.63
N SER A 61 -21.26 4.54 5.77
CA SER A 61 -20.23 4.30 4.77
C SER A 61 -20.81 3.66 3.50
N ILE A 62 -20.30 4.08 2.35
CA ILE A 62 -20.56 3.41 1.06
C ILE A 62 -20.15 1.93 1.09
N LEU A 63 -19.19 1.56 1.94
CA LEU A 63 -18.72 0.18 2.06
C LEU A 63 -19.79 -0.78 2.62
N GLN A 64 -20.78 -0.26 3.36
CA GLN A 64 -21.94 -1.04 3.82
C GLN A 64 -23.06 -1.17 2.78
N GLN A 65 -22.95 -0.46 1.65
CA GLN A 65 -24.00 -0.46 0.65
C GLN A 65 -23.95 -1.71 -0.23
N THR A 66 -25.10 -2.07 -0.78
CA THR A 66 -25.27 -3.20 -1.69
C THR A 66 -25.48 -2.73 -3.12
N THR A 67 -25.50 -3.66 -4.08
CA THR A 67 -25.80 -3.30 -5.47
C THR A 67 -27.24 -2.88 -5.73
N GLU A 68 -28.14 -2.99 -4.74
CA GLU A 68 -29.48 -2.40 -4.82
C GLU A 68 -29.43 -0.87 -4.68
N GLN A 69 -28.49 -0.38 -3.87
CA GLN A 69 -28.28 1.04 -3.63
C GLN A 69 -27.26 1.63 -4.61
N ARG A 70 -26.19 0.88 -4.93
CA ARG A 70 -25.14 1.29 -5.86
C ARG A 70 -24.78 0.19 -6.85
N PRO A 71 -25.34 0.21 -8.07
CA PRO A 71 -24.99 -0.74 -9.12
C PRO A 71 -23.48 -0.71 -9.44
N ASN A 72 -22.91 -1.89 -9.66
CA ASN A 72 -21.47 -2.09 -9.97
C ASN A 72 -20.49 -1.66 -8.87
N LEU A 73 -20.95 -1.55 -7.62
CA LEU A 73 -20.09 -1.30 -6.46
C LEU A 73 -19.11 -2.46 -6.24
N ARG A 74 -17.82 -2.14 -6.16
CA ARG A 74 -16.74 -3.08 -5.89
C ARG A 74 -15.62 -2.44 -5.07
N VAL A 75 -14.78 -3.26 -4.46
CA VAL A 75 -13.52 -2.83 -3.86
C VAL A 75 -12.54 -2.42 -4.97
N GLY A 76 -11.83 -1.31 -4.78
CA GLY A 76 -10.68 -0.93 -5.62
C GLY A 76 -9.38 -1.48 -5.04
N GLU A 77 -8.99 -0.94 -3.90
CA GLU A 77 -7.76 -1.25 -3.18
C GLU A 77 -8.06 -1.48 -1.70
N ALA A 78 -7.13 -2.19 -1.04
CA ALA A 78 -7.13 -2.36 0.40
C ALA A 78 -5.80 -1.96 0.99
N THR A 79 -5.86 -1.16 2.06
CA THR A 79 -4.70 -0.83 2.88
C THR A 79 -4.97 -1.26 4.32
N VAL A 80 -3.90 -1.52 5.07
CA VAL A 80 -3.99 -1.91 6.47
C VAL A 80 -3.07 -1.02 7.29
N GLU A 81 -3.66 -0.35 8.28
CA GLU A 81 -2.94 0.49 9.23
C GLU A 81 -2.75 -0.25 10.55
N ARG A 82 -1.53 -0.18 11.10
CA ARG A 82 -1.21 -0.70 12.44
C ARG A 82 -1.44 0.37 13.49
N GLU A 83 -2.55 0.27 14.21
CA GLU A 83 -2.80 1.13 15.38
C GLU A 83 -1.93 0.74 16.59
N SER A 84 -1.63 -0.56 16.71
CA SER A 84 -0.78 -1.13 17.77
C SER A 84 -0.24 -2.51 17.35
N PRO A 85 0.63 -3.15 18.16
CA PRO A 85 1.08 -4.52 17.87
C PRO A 85 -0.05 -5.54 17.75
N THR A 86 -1.19 -5.31 18.40
CA THR A 86 -2.32 -6.26 18.47
C THR A 86 -3.62 -5.72 17.87
N THR A 87 -3.55 -4.62 17.12
CA THR A 87 -4.72 -3.95 16.54
C THR A 87 -4.41 -3.44 15.15
N VAL A 88 -5.32 -3.71 14.22
CA VAL A 88 -5.23 -3.27 12.83
C VAL A 88 -6.54 -2.61 12.39
N GLU A 89 -6.45 -1.60 11.53
CA GLU A 89 -7.58 -1.05 10.79
C GLU A 89 -7.38 -1.33 9.31
N ILE A 90 -8.33 -2.06 8.71
CA ILE A 90 -8.39 -2.30 7.27
C ILE A 90 -9.23 -1.21 6.64
N ARG A 91 -8.69 -0.57 5.60
CA ARG A 91 -9.35 0.47 4.82
C ARG A 91 -9.52 0.01 3.40
N LEU A 92 -10.65 0.35 2.79
CA LEU A 92 -10.96 -0.01 1.40
C LEU A 92 -11.30 1.25 0.62
N THR A 93 -10.92 1.29 -0.66
CA THR A 93 -11.53 2.20 -1.62
C THR A 93 -12.73 1.53 -2.27
N ALA A 94 -13.76 2.32 -2.59
CA ALA A 94 -14.96 1.86 -3.26
C ALA A 94 -15.02 2.39 -4.69
N ARG A 95 -15.02 1.48 -5.66
CA ARG A 95 -15.23 1.81 -7.07
C ARG A 95 -16.68 1.61 -7.46
N TYR A 96 -17.29 2.62 -8.06
CA TYR A 96 -18.68 2.58 -8.50
C TYR A 96 -18.90 3.49 -9.72
N LYS A 97 -20.02 3.28 -10.41
CA LYS A 97 -20.44 4.20 -11.48
C LYS A 97 -21.33 5.29 -10.88
N PRO A 98 -20.95 6.57 -10.95
CA PRO A 98 -21.78 7.64 -10.43
C PRO A 98 -23.05 7.80 -11.29
N ASP A 99 -24.15 8.19 -10.66
CA ASP A 99 -25.41 8.49 -11.37
C ASP A 99 -25.28 9.76 -12.24
N ASP A 100 -24.41 10.68 -11.83
CA ASP A 100 -24.03 11.88 -12.57
C ASP A 100 -22.51 11.86 -12.88
N PRO A 101 -22.11 11.34 -14.05
CA PRO A 101 -20.72 11.29 -14.47
C PRO A 101 -20.08 12.65 -14.72
N GLU A 102 -20.87 13.71 -14.96
CA GLU A 102 -20.30 15.05 -15.21
C GLU A 102 -19.84 15.73 -13.91
N ALA A 103 -20.36 15.27 -12.77
CA ALA A 103 -20.01 15.78 -11.44
C ALA A 103 -18.82 15.05 -10.79
N HIS A 104 -18.28 14.02 -11.44
CA HIS A 104 -17.22 13.17 -10.88
C HIS A 104 -16.09 12.98 -11.89
N GLU A 105 -14.86 12.90 -11.40
CA GLU A 105 -13.77 12.36 -12.20
C GLU A 105 -13.99 10.85 -12.35
N THR A 106 -14.05 10.41 -13.61
CA THR A 106 -14.27 9.00 -13.95
C THR A 106 -13.19 8.47 -14.87
N ASP A 107 -12.83 7.20 -14.68
CA ASP A 107 -11.93 6.49 -15.58
C ASP A 107 -12.54 6.27 -16.98
N GLN A 108 -11.75 5.68 -17.88
CA GLN A 108 -12.18 5.32 -19.24
C GLN A 108 -13.39 4.35 -19.29
N TRP A 109 -13.75 3.71 -18.17
CA TRP A 109 -14.86 2.77 -18.03
C TRP A 109 -16.06 3.39 -17.29
N GLY A 110 -15.98 4.67 -16.90
CA GLY A 110 -17.01 5.43 -16.19
C GLY A 110 -17.10 5.12 -14.71
N TYR A 111 -16.03 4.63 -14.07
CA TYR A 111 -15.96 4.46 -12.63
C TYR A 111 -15.30 5.65 -11.96
N THR A 112 -15.83 6.00 -10.80
CA THR A 112 -15.14 6.84 -9.82
C THR A 112 -14.73 5.97 -8.63
N GLU A 113 -13.79 6.47 -7.84
CA GLU A 113 -13.18 5.78 -6.71
C GLU A 113 -13.17 6.71 -5.50
N THR A 114 -13.51 6.20 -4.33
CA THR A 114 -13.43 6.97 -3.09
C THR A 114 -12.00 6.99 -2.56
N ASP A 115 -11.69 7.98 -1.72
CA ASP A 115 -10.56 7.89 -0.80
C ASP A 115 -10.64 6.60 0.06
N PRO A 116 -9.52 6.13 0.65
CA PRO A 116 -9.53 4.98 1.55
C PRO A 116 -10.43 5.19 2.78
N LEU A 117 -11.50 4.40 2.88
CA LEU A 117 -12.47 4.46 3.97
C LEU A 117 -12.27 3.30 4.97
N PRO A 118 -12.41 3.55 6.28
CA PRO A 118 -12.37 2.48 7.28
C PRO A 118 -13.42 1.40 7.00
N ALA A 119 -12.96 0.15 6.91
CA ALA A 119 -13.81 -0.99 6.57
C ALA A 119 -13.98 -1.95 7.75
N LEU A 120 -12.87 -2.30 8.41
CA LEU A 120 -12.89 -3.25 9.50
C LEU A 120 -11.77 -2.96 10.49
N ARG A 121 -12.10 -2.91 11.78
CA ARG A 121 -11.11 -2.78 12.85
C ARG A 121 -11.04 -4.11 13.60
N ILE A 122 -9.84 -4.64 13.79
CA ILE A 122 -9.64 -5.93 14.47
C ILE A 122 -8.66 -5.73 15.63
N THR A 123 -9.11 -6.13 16.81
CA THR A 123 -8.38 -6.01 18.09
C THR A 123 -8.09 -7.40 18.67
N ASP A 124 -7.39 -7.47 19.80
CA ASP A 124 -7.07 -8.73 20.50
C ASP A 124 -6.32 -9.76 19.64
N LEU A 125 -5.52 -9.27 18.68
CA LEU A 125 -4.65 -10.10 17.84
C LEU A 125 -3.35 -10.43 18.55
N ILE A 126 -2.71 -11.55 18.19
CA ILE A 126 -1.26 -11.66 18.42
C ILE A 126 -0.50 -10.88 17.34
N GLU A 127 0.76 -10.55 17.61
CA GLU A 127 1.58 -9.73 16.69
C GLU A 127 1.71 -10.37 15.31
N THR A 128 1.99 -11.67 15.24
CA THR A 128 2.07 -12.42 13.97
C THR A 128 0.76 -12.40 13.18
N GLU A 129 -0.40 -12.42 13.84
CA GLU A 129 -1.71 -12.32 13.18
C GLU A 129 -1.91 -10.92 12.59
N ALA A 130 -1.54 -9.89 13.34
CA ALA A 130 -1.61 -8.52 12.86
C ALA A 130 -0.63 -8.27 11.70
N ASP A 131 0.57 -8.88 11.73
CA ASP A 131 1.54 -8.83 10.63
C ASP A 131 0.98 -9.53 9.39
N LEU A 132 0.37 -10.70 9.60
CA LEU A 132 -0.24 -11.48 8.53
C LEU A 132 -1.36 -10.70 7.87
N ILE A 133 -2.26 -10.09 8.65
CA ILE A 133 -3.35 -9.26 8.10
C ILE A 133 -2.78 -8.08 7.31
N ALA A 134 -1.78 -7.37 7.86
CA ALA A 134 -1.20 -6.21 7.22
C ALA A 134 -0.50 -6.51 5.89
N ALA A 135 0.16 -7.65 5.79
CA ALA A 135 0.81 -8.08 4.55
C ALA A 135 -0.18 -8.72 3.56
N PHE A 136 -1.06 -9.60 4.04
CA PHE A 136 -1.83 -10.50 3.19
C PHE A 136 -3.10 -9.86 2.62
N VAL A 137 -3.81 -9.03 3.39
CA VAL A 137 -5.09 -8.47 2.94
C VAL A 137 -4.95 -7.60 1.68
N PRO A 138 -3.98 -6.67 1.58
CA PRO A 138 -3.78 -5.90 0.35
C PRO A 138 -3.54 -6.80 -0.87
N VAL A 139 -2.67 -7.79 -0.74
CA VAL A 139 -2.33 -8.75 -1.81
C VAL A 139 -3.55 -9.56 -2.22
N ALA A 140 -4.35 -10.03 -1.25
CA ALA A 140 -5.55 -10.81 -1.54
C ALA A 140 -6.64 -10.00 -2.25
N VAL A 141 -6.75 -8.71 -1.93
CA VAL A 141 -7.68 -7.80 -2.61
C VAL A 141 -7.21 -7.46 -4.01
N GLU A 142 -5.90 -7.25 -4.21
CA GLU A 142 -5.29 -6.99 -5.53
C GLU A 142 -5.43 -8.20 -6.47
N GLU A 143 -5.15 -9.41 -5.99
CA GLU A 143 -5.30 -10.64 -6.79
C GLU A 143 -6.77 -10.87 -7.16
N ALA A 144 -7.69 -10.53 -6.25
CA ALA A 144 -9.13 -10.64 -6.42
C ALA A 144 -9.56 -12.02 -6.99
N GLY A 145 -10.58 -12.07 -7.84
CA GLY A 145 -10.92 -13.28 -8.61
C GLY A 145 -11.43 -14.50 -7.82
N GLY A 146 -11.53 -14.43 -6.49
CA GLY A 146 -11.79 -15.58 -5.62
C GLY A 146 -10.56 -16.11 -4.88
N PHE A 147 -9.40 -15.46 -5.01
CA PHE A 147 -8.24 -15.74 -4.18
C PHE A 147 -8.58 -15.52 -2.71
N ALA A 148 -8.14 -16.42 -1.84
CA ALA A 148 -8.45 -16.38 -0.40
C ALA A 148 -9.96 -16.24 -0.11
N ASP A 149 -10.81 -16.84 -0.95
CA ASP A 149 -12.28 -16.70 -0.95
C ASP A 149 -12.82 -15.28 -1.11
N PHE A 150 -11.95 -14.30 -1.38
CA PHE A 150 -12.34 -12.90 -1.50
C PHE A 150 -13.05 -12.62 -2.83
N ARG A 151 -14.11 -11.81 -2.76
CA ARG A 151 -14.88 -11.37 -3.93
C ARG A 151 -15.00 -9.85 -3.90
N GLU A 152 -14.37 -9.17 -4.86
CA GLU A 152 -14.31 -7.70 -4.93
C GLU A 152 -15.69 -7.02 -5.05
N THR A 153 -16.67 -7.68 -5.66
CA THR A 153 -17.94 -7.05 -6.06
C THR A 153 -19.03 -7.26 -5.00
N ALA A 154 -19.67 -6.15 -4.61
CA ALA A 154 -20.88 -6.19 -3.79
C ALA A 154 -21.99 -6.95 -4.54
N THR A 155 -22.93 -7.52 -3.80
CA THR A 155 -24.16 -8.09 -4.39
C THR A 155 -25.38 -7.41 -3.81
N LYS A 156 -26.57 -7.85 -4.19
CA LYS A 156 -27.81 -7.32 -3.62
C LYS A 156 -27.92 -7.57 -2.12
N THR A 157 -27.23 -8.59 -1.62
CA THR A 157 -27.34 -9.07 -0.24
C THR A 157 -26.03 -9.00 0.54
N ASN A 158 -24.90 -8.72 -0.10
CA ASN A 158 -23.60 -8.60 0.57
C ASN A 158 -22.96 -7.28 0.19
N SER A 159 -22.61 -6.48 1.19
CA SER A 159 -21.83 -5.25 1.08
C SER A 159 -20.35 -5.54 0.84
N LEU A 160 -19.52 -4.50 0.64
CA LEU A 160 -18.07 -4.67 0.53
C LEU A 160 -17.45 -5.14 1.85
N ILE A 161 -18.02 -4.73 2.99
CA ILE A 161 -17.58 -5.21 4.31
C ILE A 161 -17.90 -6.69 4.48
N ASP A 162 -19.09 -7.14 4.07
CA ASP A 162 -19.46 -8.56 4.10
C ASP A 162 -18.50 -9.40 3.24
N ARG A 163 -18.04 -8.84 2.10
CA ARG A 163 -17.05 -9.48 1.24
C ARG A 163 -15.68 -9.58 1.90
N LEU A 164 -15.22 -8.50 2.52
CA LEU A 164 -13.93 -8.48 3.22
C LEU A 164 -13.93 -9.48 4.39
N GLN A 165 -15.01 -9.54 5.17
CA GLN A 165 -15.13 -10.45 6.31
C GLN A 165 -15.06 -11.95 5.93
N GLN A 166 -15.33 -12.29 4.67
CA GLN A 166 -15.26 -13.65 4.13
C GLN A 166 -13.85 -14.03 3.64
N LEU A 167 -12.91 -13.09 3.60
CA LEU A 167 -11.53 -13.36 3.21
C LEU A 167 -10.89 -14.36 4.17
N THR A 168 -10.41 -15.47 3.62
CA THR A 168 -9.76 -16.57 4.35
C THR A 168 -8.27 -16.31 4.46
N LEU A 169 -7.75 -16.22 5.68
CA LEU A 169 -6.32 -16.04 5.92
C LEU A 169 -5.56 -17.37 5.82
N PRO A 170 -4.27 -17.34 5.49
CA PRO A 170 -3.39 -18.49 5.68
C PRO A 170 -3.36 -18.93 7.14
N ARG A 171 -3.17 -20.22 7.39
CA ARG A 171 -2.91 -20.69 8.75
C ARG A 171 -1.57 -20.13 9.25
N VAL A 172 -1.60 -19.36 10.33
CA VAL A 172 -0.43 -18.70 10.93
C VAL A 172 0.75 -19.66 11.11
N ALA A 173 0.51 -20.87 11.65
CA ALA A 173 1.56 -21.85 11.91
C ALA A 173 2.31 -22.33 10.64
N ASP A 174 1.68 -22.23 9.46
CA ASP A 174 2.30 -22.66 8.20
C ASP A 174 3.12 -21.52 7.57
N VAL A 175 2.78 -20.26 7.87
CA VAL A 175 3.34 -19.08 7.21
C VAL A 175 4.24 -18.21 8.08
N GLU A 176 4.29 -18.44 9.40
CA GLU A 176 5.01 -17.59 10.37
C GLU A 176 6.46 -17.30 9.94
N SER A 177 7.26 -18.33 9.63
CA SER A 177 8.65 -18.14 9.21
C SER A 177 8.78 -17.41 7.86
N GLY A 178 7.84 -17.64 6.94
CA GLY A 178 7.82 -16.98 5.64
C GLY A 178 7.48 -15.50 5.79
N LEU A 179 6.49 -15.21 6.61
CA LEU A 179 6.05 -13.86 6.94
C LEU A 179 7.15 -13.06 7.66
N GLU A 180 7.86 -13.67 8.61
CA GLU A 180 8.98 -13.01 9.31
C GLU A 180 10.07 -12.58 8.31
N ASN A 181 10.47 -13.49 7.40
CA ASN A 181 11.47 -13.20 6.37
C ASN A 181 10.98 -12.13 5.37
N TYR A 182 9.71 -12.19 4.98
CA TYR A 182 9.10 -11.16 4.13
C TYR A 182 9.16 -9.79 4.82
N THR A 183 8.78 -9.70 6.09
CA THR A 183 8.80 -8.45 6.86
C THR A 183 10.22 -7.89 6.98
N GLU A 184 11.23 -8.73 7.25
CA GLU A 184 12.64 -8.31 7.28
C GLU A 184 13.10 -7.81 5.89
N THR A 185 12.73 -8.53 4.83
CA THR A 185 13.09 -8.15 3.46
C THR A 185 12.43 -6.84 3.05
N LYS A 186 11.17 -6.62 3.43
CA LYS A 186 10.42 -5.39 3.19
C LYS A 186 11.03 -4.21 3.96
N ALA A 187 11.33 -4.38 5.25
CA ALA A 187 12.00 -3.34 6.04
C ALA A 187 13.36 -2.95 5.42
N ARG A 188 14.11 -3.94 4.91
CA ARG A 188 15.37 -3.69 4.21
C ARG A 188 15.18 -2.93 2.89
N ALA A 189 14.08 -3.16 2.18
CA ALA A 189 13.71 -2.42 0.99
C ALA A 189 13.38 -0.96 1.33
N GLU A 190 12.55 -0.73 2.35
CA GLU A 190 12.19 0.61 2.84
C GLU A 190 13.45 1.40 3.28
N GLU A 191 14.40 0.77 3.99
CA GLU A 191 15.69 1.39 4.33
C GLU A 191 16.51 1.80 3.09
N LEU A 192 16.46 1.00 2.03
CA LEU A 192 17.18 1.30 0.78
C LEU A 192 16.49 2.41 0.01
N GLU A 193 15.17 2.44 -0.02
CA GLU A 193 14.35 3.49 -0.62
C GLU A 193 14.59 4.83 0.07
N GLU A 194 14.52 4.89 1.41
CA GLU A 194 14.84 6.10 2.20
C GLU A 194 16.27 6.58 1.91
N LYS A 195 17.22 5.64 1.79
CA LYS A 195 18.59 5.99 1.42
C LYS A 195 18.69 6.57 0.01
N ILE A 196 17.95 6.02 -0.95
CA ILE A 196 17.92 6.52 -2.33
C ILE A 196 17.35 7.93 -2.36
N GLU A 197 16.17 8.13 -1.78
CA GLU A 197 15.48 9.43 -1.68
C GLU A 197 16.38 10.49 -1.06
N ARG A 198 16.94 10.21 0.13
CA ARG A 198 17.88 11.12 0.79
C ARG A 198 19.11 11.43 -0.06
N THR A 199 19.61 10.47 -0.84
CA THR A 199 20.79 10.70 -1.68
C THR A 199 20.43 11.53 -2.91
N ASP A 200 19.22 11.37 -3.43
CA ASP A 200 18.66 12.16 -4.54
C ASP A 200 18.49 13.62 -4.12
N GLU A 201 17.87 13.87 -2.97
CA GLU A 201 17.76 15.21 -2.36
C GLU A 201 19.12 15.89 -2.19
N LEU A 202 20.14 15.14 -1.73
CA LEU A 202 21.50 15.67 -1.59
C LEU A 202 22.15 15.99 -2.94
N ILE A 203 21.85 15.24 -4.00
CA ILE A 203 22.32 15.53 -5.35
C ILE A 203 21.68 16.83 -5.84
N ASP A 204 20.37 16.98 -5.65
CA ASP A 204 19.64 18.18 -6.06
C ASP A 204 20.17 19.42 -5.34
N GLU A 205 20.39 19.37 -4.02
CA GLU A 205 21.01 20.46 -3.25
C GLU A 205 22.37 20.86 -3.86
N ILE A 206 23.24 19.88 -4.14
CA ILE A 206 24.56 20.13 -4.73
C ILE A 206 24.44 20.73 -6.15
N VAL A 207 23.50 20.26 -6.96
CA VAL A 207 23.28 20.77 -8.32
C VAL A 207 22.75 22.20 -8.28
N TYR A 208 21.80 22.51 -7.40
CA TYR A 208 21.28 23.86 -7.22
C TYR A 208 22.37 24.84 -6.77
N GLU A 209 23.23 24.44 -5.83
CA GLU A 209 24.38 25.23 -5.41
C GLU A 209 25.40 25.42 -6.55
N LEU A 210 25.67 24.37 -7.33
CA LEU A 210 26.63 24.40 -8.43
C LEU A 210 26.22 25.40 -9.53
N TYR A 211 24.93 25.47 -9.83
CA TYR A 211 24.38 26.39 -10.83
C TYR A 211 23.93 27.73 -10.24
N GLY A 212 23.92 27.86 -8.90
CA GLY A 212 23.56 29.07 -8.18
C GLY A 212 22.09 29.44 -8.34
N LEU A 213 21.20 28.45 -8.34
CA LEU A 213 19.76 28.67 -8.49
C LEU A 213 19.20 29.41 -7.27
N THR A 214 18.26 30.30 -7.53
CA THR A 214 17.43 30.95 -6.50
C THR A 214 16.27 30.04 -6.09
N GLU A 215 15.64 30.33 -4.94
CA GLU A 215 14.44 29.60 -4.49
C GLU A 215 13.32 29.59 -5.56
N GLU A 216 13.13 30.71 -6.27
CA GLU A 216 12.16 30.81 -7.38
C GLU A 216 12.53 29.89 -8.56
N GLU A 217 13.83 29.73 -8.86
CA GLU A 217 14.29 28.85 -9.94
C GLU A 217 14.23 27.38 -9.54
N ILE A 218 14.45 27.06 -8.26
CA ILE A 218 14.29 25.70 -7.71
C ILE A 218 12.83 25.27 -7.79
N GLU A 219 11.89 26.11 -7.34
CA GLU A 219 10.45 25.83 -7.40
C GLU A 219 9.99 25.48 -8.83
N ILE A 220 10.48 26.22 -9.82
CA ILE A 220 10.18 25.96 -11.25
C ILE A 220 10.75 24.61 -11.71
N VAL A 221 11.94 24.22 -11.23
CA VAL A 221 12.56 22.93 -11.58
C VAL A 221 11.80 21.78 -10.93
N GLU A 222 11.45 21.89 -9.65
CA GLU A 222 10.70 20.86 -8.93
C GLU A 222 9.29 20.67 -9.52
N GLU A 223 8.58 21.75 -9.86
CA GLU A 223 7.28 21.68 -10.55
C GLU A 223 7.39 20.97 -11.91
N ALA A 224 8.51 21.13 -12.62
CA ALA A 224 8.74 20.51 -13.93
C ALA A 224 9.16 19.03 -13.87
N VAL A 225 9.68 18.57 -12.73
CA VAL A 225 10.19 17.21 -12.54
C VAL A 225 9.23 16.34 -11.72
N GLY A 226 8.33 16.95 -10.94
CA GLY A 226 7.36 16.27 -10.07
C GLY A 226 6.12 15.65 -10.74
N ASP A 227 6.14 15.40 -12.06
CA ASP A 227 5.05 14.79 -12.85
C ASP A 227 5.43 13.39 -13.40
#